data_AF-A0A7J4EKT4-F1
#
_entry.id   AF-A0A7J4EKT4-F1
#
_cell.length_a   1.000
_cell.length_b   1.000
_cell.length_c   1.000
_cell.angle_alpha   90.00
_cell.angle_beta   90.00
_cell.angle_gamma   90.00
#
_symmetry.space_group_name_H-M   'P 1'
#
loop_
_entity.id
_entity.type
_entity.pdbx_description
1 polymer ?
#
loop_
_entity_poly.entity_id
_entity_poly.type
_entity_poly.pdbx_seq_one_letter_code
_entity_poly.pdbx_strand_id
1 'polypeptide(L)'
;MKLDNTDKIEARVKNYQTVIDSRRKLISTKTIRAFTKKLKKVKEYSIENKEYLISLAKKNLIQNGVEVYEAKDALNAKKYIVDQINSVDDLEYVVKSKSNTTREINLKESLKKIGMEVIETDLGDRIIQIMNEEPSHPTGHAAHLTVNQYQRRSQK
;
A
#
# COMPACT_ATOMS: atom_id res chain seq x y z
N MET A 1 10.09 -24.45 -4.29
CA MET A 1 11.19 -24.06 -3.38
C MET A 1 11.09 -22.56 -3.13
N LYS A 2 10.81 -22.13 -1.89
CA LYS A 2 10.81 -20.69 -1.53
C LYS A 2 12.23 -20.14 -1.75
N LEU A 3 12.38 -18.92 -2.26
CA LEU A 3 13.69 -18.29 -2.43
C LEU A 3 14.28 -17.97 -1.06
N ASP A 4 15.59 -18.19 -0.88
CA ASP A 4 16.30 -17.70 0.30
C ASP A 4 16.30 -16.15 0.30
N ASN A 5 16.48 -15.54 1.47
CA ASN A 5 16.50 -14.10 1.64
C ASN A 5 17.60 -13.44 0.80
N THR A 6 18.73 -14.12 0.60
CA THR A 6 19.85 -13.66 -0.24
C THR A 6 19.44 -13.56 -1.71
N ASP A 7 18.85 -14.63 -2.25
CA ASP A 7 18.36 -14.68 -3.64
C ASP A 7 17.31 -13.60 -3.92
N LYS A 8 16.42 -13.34 -2.95
CA LYS A 8 15.39 -12.29 -3.05
C LYS A 8 16.02 -10.90 -3.15
N ILE A 9 17.07 -10.64 -2.39
CA ILE A 9 17.79 -9.36 -2.39
C ILE A 9 18.51 -9.18 -3.72
N GLU A 10 19.22 -10.19 -4.22
CA GLU A 10 19.94 -10.13 -5.49
C GLU A 10 18.99 -9.90 -6.67
N ALA A 11 17.90 -10.67 -6.74
CA ALA A 11 16.87 -10.51 -7.77
C ALA A 11 16.26 -9.10 -7.74
N ARG A 12 15.97 -8.58 -6.53
CA ARG A 12 15.48 -7.21 -6.35
C ARG A 12 16.49 -6.18 -6.86
N VAL A 13 17.75 -6.26 -6.45
CA VAL A 13 18.80 -5.31 -6.86
C VAL A 13 18.92 -5.27 -8.37
N LYS A 14 18.98 -6.45 -9.02
CA LYS A 14 19.01 -6.59 -10.47
C LYS A 14 17.80 -5.93 -11.14
N ASN A 15 16.60 -6.16 -10.61
CA ASN A 15 15.36 -5.63 -11.18
C ASN A 15 15.24 -4.10 -11.01
N TYR A 16 15.80 -3.54 -9.93
CA TYR A 16 15.82 -2.08 -9.71
C TYR A 16 16.97 -1.35 -10.41
N GLN A 17 17.97 -2.06 -10.94
CA GLN A 17 19.15 -1.45 -11.56
C GLN A 17 18.77 -0.46 -12.68
N THR A 18 17.81 -0.83 -13.53
CA THR A 18 17.30 0.05 -14.61
C THR A 18 16.69 1.35 -14.07
N VAL A 19 15.94 1.26 -12.96
CA VAL A 19 15.34 2.43 -12.30
C VAL A 19 16.42 3.32 -11.69
N ILE A 20 17.44 2.71 -11.05
CA ILE A 20 18.56 3.42 -10.44
C ILE A 20 19.37 4.17 -11.51
N ASP A 21 19.68 3.52 -12.63
CA ASP A 21 20.47 4.15 -13.69
C ASP A 21 19.71 5.26 -14.41
N SER A 22 18.40 5.06 -14.63
CA SER A 22 17.52 6.12 -15.14
C SER A 22 17.48 7.31 -14.17
N ARG A 23 17.36 7.05 -12.88
CA ARG A 23 17.35 8.09 -11.84
C ARG A 23 18.66 8.87 -11.81
N ARG A 24 19.82 8.21 -11.91
CA ARG A 24 21.14 8.86 -11.91
C ARG A 24 21.29 9.86 -13.05
N LYS A 25 20.78 9.53 -14.24
CA LYS A 25 20.80 10.44 -15.40
C LYS A 25 19.89 11.65 -15.21
N LEU A 26 18.76 11.48 -14.52
CA LEU A 26 17.73 12.51 -14.39
C LEU A 26 17.94 13.44 -13.18
N ILE A 27 18.57 12.97 -12.10
CA ILE A 27 18.59 13.68 -10.81
C ILE A 27 19.29 15.04 -10.86
N SER A 28 20.24 15.22 -11.78
CA SER A 28 20.97 16.48 -11.98
C SER A 28 20.26 17.46 -12.91
N THR A 29 19.20 17.03 -13.60
CA THR A 29 18.50 17.88 -14.58
C THR A 29 17.80 19.06 -13.92
N LYS A 30 17.71 20.18 -14.65
CA LYS A 30 17.02 21.39 -14.19
C LYS A 30 15.56 21.11 -13.82
N THR A 31 14.90 20.27 -14.61
CA THR A 31 13.50 19.86 -14.41
C THR A 31 13.30 19.13 -13.07
N ILE A 32 14.10 18.11 -12.78
CA ILE A 32 13.99 17.37 -11.51
C ILE A 32 14.28 18.30 -10.32
N ARG A 33 15.31 19.15 -10.42
CA ARG A 33 15.60 20.14 -9.36
C ARG A 33 14.43 21.09 -9.11
N ALA A 34 13.75 21.54 -10.17
CA ALA A 34 12.56 22.39 -10.05
C ALA A 34 11.41 21.63 -9.37
N PHE A 35 11.16 20.38 -9.75
CA PHE A 35 10.15 19.55 -9.09
C PHE A 35 10.48 19.26 -7.62
N THR A 36 11.75 19.02 -7.27
CA THR A 36 12.16 18.86 -5.87
C THR A 36 11.85 20.11 -5.05
N LYS A 37 12.16 21.31 -5.58
CA LYS A 37 11.83 22.57 -4.90
C LYS A 37 10.32 22.76 -4.75
N LYS A 38 9.54 22.45 -5.79
CA LYS A 38 8.08 22.52 -5.74
C LYS A 38 7.51 21.55 -4.69
N LEU A 39 7.99 20.31 -4.68
CA LEU A 39 7.56 19.28 -3.73
C LEU A 39 7.88 19.70 -2.29
N LYS A 40 9.06 20.29 -2.04
CA LYS A 40 9.41 20.82 -0.73
C LYS A 40 8.40 21.87 -0.26
N LYS A 41 8.10 22.86 -1.10
CA LYS A 41 7.10 23.89 -0.79
C LYS A 41 5.71 23.32 -0.50
N VAL A 42 5.27 22.31 -1.28
CA VAL A 42 3.99 21.64 -1.03
C VAL A 42 4.00 20.95 0.33
N LYS A 43 5.07 20.26 0.71
CA LYS A 43 5.19 19.61 2.01
C LYS A 43 5.17 20.61 3.17
N GLU A 44 5.92 21.71 3.05
CA GLU A 44 5.94 22.78 4.05
C GLU A 44 4.54 23.36 4.24
N TYR A 45 3.88 23.73 3.14
CA TYR A 45 2.51 24.20 3.16
C TYR A 45 1.55 23.18 3.79
N SER A 46 1.67 21.89 3.46
CA SER A 46 0.80 20.85 4.03
C SER A 46 0.96 20.67 5.53
N ILE A 47 2.17 20.83 6.06
CA ILE A 47 2.44 20.74 7.50
C ILE A 47 1.84 21.95 8.22
N GLU A 48 2.08 23.16 7.69
CA GLU A 48 1.59 24.42 8.25
C GLU A 48 0.06 24.49 8.24
N ASN A 49 -0.60 23.92 7.22
CA ASN A 49 -2.03 24.02 7.00
C ASN A 49 -2.77 22.69 7.23
N LYS A 50 -2.21 21.78 8.03
CA LYS A 50 -2.69 20.41 8.18
C LYS A 50 -4.18 20.31 8.55
N GLU A 51 -4.64 21.14 9.48
CA GLU A 51 -6.02 21.07 10.01
C GLU A 51 -7.03 21.49 8.95
N TYR A 52 -6.74 22.58 8.25
CA TYR A 52 -7.52 23.03 7.12
C TYR A 52 -7.57 21.97 6.01
N LEU A 53 -6.42 21.39 5.64
CA LEU A 53 -6.36 20.39 4.57
C LEU A 53 -7.09 19.10 4.93
N ILE A 54 -7.02 18.66 6.19
CA ILE A 54 -7.82 17.52 6.67
C ILE A 54 -9.31 17.85 6.58
N SER A 55 -9.73 19.02 7.06
CA SER A 55 -11.13 19.46 6.99
C SER A 55 -11.64 19.51 5.54
N LEU A 56 -10.83 20.07 4.63
CA LEU A 56 -11.14 20.12 3.20
C LEU A 56 -11.25 18.72 2.59
N ALA A 57 -10.33 17.82 2.93
CA ALA A 57 -10.38 16.44 2.46
C ALA A 57 -11.64 15.72 2.95
N LYS A 58 -11.99 15.84 4.23
CA LYS A 58 -13.22 15.26 4.80
C LYS A 58 -14.46 15.78 4.08
N LYS A 59 -14.56 17.11 3.92
CA LYS A 59 -15.67 17.75 3.20
C LYS A 59 -15.81 17.21 1.79
N ASN A 60 -14.71 17.14 1.04
CA ASN A 60 -14.73 16.64 -0.33
C ASN A 60 -15.12 15.15 -0.39
N LEU A 61 -14.61 14.32 0.51
CA LEU A 61 -14.97 12.90 0.57
C LEU A 61 -16.47 12.70 0.84
N ILE A 62 -17.01 13.40 1.85
CA ILE A 62 -18.43 13.34 2.20
C ILE A 62 -19.29 13.81 1.02
N GLN A 63 -18.90 14.89 0.34
CA GLN A 63 -19.60 15.37 -0.85
C GLN A 63 -19.61 14.36 -2.01
N ASN A 64 -18.63 13.46 -2.07
CA ASN A 64 -18.57 12.38 -3.04
C ASN A 64 -19.23 11.07 -2.53
N GLY A 65 -20.02 11.13 -1.45
CA GLY A 65 -20.74 9.98 -0.92
C GLY A 65 -19.88 9.01 -0.11
N VAL A 66 -18.66 9.42 0.29
CA VAL A 66 -17.80 8.61 1.15
C VAL A 66 -18.15 8.84 2.61
N GLU A 67 -18.41 7.77 3.35
CA GLU A 67 -18.51 7.84 4.81
C GLU A 67 -17.11 8.07 5.41
N VAL A 68 -17.01 9.05 6.30
CA VAL A 68 -15.73 9.44 6.89
C VAL A 68 -15.79 9.28 8.40
N TYR A 69 -14.96 8.36 8.91
CA TYR A 69 -14.72 8.18 10.33
C TYR A 69 -13.32 8.67 10.71
N GLU A 70 -13.24 9.50 11.75
CA GLU A 70 -11.96 9.97 12.30
C GLU A 70 -11.57 9.13 13.52
N ALA A 71 -10.61 8.24 13.33
CA ALA A 71 -10.04 7.44 14.40
C ALA A 71 -8.92 8.19 15.12
N LYS A 72 -8.95 8.19 16.46
CA LYS A 72 -7.87 8.76 17.28
C LYS A 72 -6.57 7.94 17.18
N ASP A 73 -6.71 6.63 17.04
CA ASP A 73 -5.59 5.69 16.97
C ASP A 73 -5.94 4.43 16.15
N ALA A 74 -4.95 3.55 16.01
CA ALA A 74 -5.07 2.27 15.31
C ALA A 74 -6.13 1.33 15.90
N LEU A 75 -6.36 1.38 17.22
CA LEU A 75 -7.34 0.53 17.88
C LEU A 75 -8.76 0.99 17.53
N ASN A 76 -9.03 2.30 17.63
CA ASN A 76 -10.31 2.88 17.25
C ASN A 76 -10.62 2.65 15.77
N ALA A 77 -9.62 2.82 14.89
CA ALA A 77 -9.79 2.57 13.45
C ALA A 77 -10.21 1.13 13.18
N LYS A 78 -9.50 0.14 13.76
CA LYS A 78 -9.82 -1.27 13.59
C LYS A 78 -11.17 -1.64 14.16
N LYS A 79 -11.49 -1.14 15.36
CA LYS A 79 -12.78 -1.39 15.99
C LYS A 79 -13.91 -0.90 15.10
N TYR A 80 -13.85 0.36 14.65
CA TYR A 80 -14.89 0.91 13.78
C TYR A 80 -15.06 0.09 12.51
N ILE A 81 -13.98 -0.28 11.82
CA ILE A 81 -14.06 -1.09 10.58
C ILE A 81 -14.69 -2.46 10.86
N VAL A 82 -14.30 -3.13 11.94
CA VAL A 82 -14.87 -4.43 12.35
C VAL A 82 -16.36 -4.29 12.67
N ASP A 83 -16.75 -3.24 13.41
CA ASP A 83 -18.14 -2.98 13.76
C ASP A 83 -18.99 -2.72 12.50
N GLN A 84 -18.46 -1.99 11.52
CA GLN A 84 -19.13 -1.78 10.22
C GLN A 84 -19.32 -3.10 9.45
N ILE A 85 -18.30 -3.95 9.41
CA ILE A 85 -18.40 -5.25 8.73
C ILE A 85 -19.43 -6.14 9.42
N ASN A 86 -19.41 -6.22 10.75
CA ASN A 86 -20.35 -7.03 11.52
C ASN A 86 -21.80 -6.52 11.46
N SER A 87 -22.03 -5.26 11.06
CA SER A 87 -23.38 -4.72 10.86
C SER A 87 -24.04 -5.13 9.55
N VAL A 88 -23.31 -5.84 8.68
CA VAL A 88 -23.81 -6.32 7.39
C VAL A 88 -23.79 -7.85 7.42
N ASP A 89 -24.94 -8.45 7.17
CA ASP A 89 -25.08 -9.90 7.13
C ASP A 89 -24.40 -10.49 5.88
N ASP A 90 -23.96 -11.75 5.99
CA ASP A 90 -23.45 -12.57 4.89
C ASP A 90 -22.23 -12.00 4.12
N LEU A 91 -21.37 -11.23 4.81
CA LEU A 91 -20.07 -10.83 4.25
C LEU A 91 -19.03 -11.95 4.36
N GLU A 92 -18.33 -12.23 3.26
CA GLU A 92 -17.22 -13.18 3.21
C GLU A 92 -15.90 -12.49 2.84
N TYR A 93 -15.97 -11.44 2.02
CA TYR A 93 -14.80 -10.79 1.40
C TYR A 93 -14.72 -9.30 1.71
N VAL A 94 -13.48 -8.83 1.93
CA VAL A 94 -13.14 -7.41 1.99
C VAL A 94 -12.14 -7.09 0.88
N VAL A 95 -12.58 -6.34 -0.14
CA VAL A 95 -11.70 -5.90 -1.23
C VAL A 95 -11.03 -4.57 -0.86
N LYS A 96 -9.71 -4.57 -0.67
CA LYS A 96 -8.96 -3.41 -0.19
C LYS A 96 -8.29 -2.66 -1.35
N SER A 97 -8.71 -1.41 -1.57
CA SER A 97 -8.41 -0.58 -2.76
C SER A 97 -6.95 -0.12 -2.94
N LYS A 98 -6.13 -0.08 -1.86
CA LYS A 98 -4.67 0.20 -1.76
C LYS A 98 -4.37 1.25 -0.67
N SER A 99 -3.74 0.81 0.42
CA SER A 99 -3.39 1.64 1.56
C SER A 99 -2.31 0.96 2.39
N ASN A 100 -1.19 1.66 2.59
CA ASN A 100 -0.12 1.19 3.48
C ASN A 100 -0.50 1.34 4.95
N THR A 101 -1.33 2.34 5.29
CA THR A 101 -1.80 2.57 6.67
C THR A 101 -2.54 1.37 7.23
N THR A 102 -3.32 0.66 6.40
CA THR A 102 -4.00 -0.58 6.83
C THR A 102 -3.03 -1.70 7.22
N ARG A 103 -1.83 -1.73 6.62
CA ARG A 103 -0.75 -2.65 6.99
C ARG A 103 -0.10 -2.23 8.30
N GLU A 104 0.19 -0.94 8.47
CA GLU A 104 0.80 -0.39 9.69
C GLU A 104 -0.02 -0.70 10.95
N ILE A 105 -1.36 -0.70 10.83
CA ILE A 105 -2.25 -1.02 11.95
C ILE A 105 -2.57 -2.53 12.08
N ASN A 106 -2.02 -3.37 11.18
CA ASN A 106 -2.30 -4.81 11.06
C ASN A 106 -3.79 -5.13 10.84
N LEU A 107 -4.49 -4.32 10.02
CA LEU A 107 -5.94 -4.48 9.79
C LEU A 107 -6.28 -5.86 9.21
N LYS A 108 -5.48 -6.36 8.26
CA LYS A 108 -5.71 -7.66 7.61
C LYS A 108 -5.84 -8.80 8.63
N GLU A 109 -4.99 -8.81 9.65
CA GLU A 109 -5.02 -9.84 10.69
C GLU A 109 -6.25 -9.71 11.59
N SER A 110 -6.67 -8.48 11.89
CA SER A 110 -7.92 -8.24 12.63
C SER A 110 -9.16 -8.70 11.86
N LEU A 111 -9.18 -8.50 10.54
CA LEU A 111 -10.29 -8.96 9.69
C LEU A 111 -10.33 -10.48 9.54
N LYS A 112 -9.17 -11.14 9.42
CA LYS A 112 -9.10 -12.61 9.42
C LYS A 112 -9.68 -13.24 10.69
N LYS A 113 -9.47 -12.62 11.85
CA LYS A 113 -9.99 -13.12 13.14
C LYS A 113 -11.51 -13.15 13.24
N ILE A 114 -12.20 -12.35 12.44
CA ILE A 114 -13.67 -12.33 12.35
C ILE A 114 -14.19 -13.10 11.12
N GLY A 115 -13.34 -13.92 10.48
CA GLY A 115 -13.74 -14.77 9.35
C GLY A 115 -13.72 -14.10 7.98
N MET A 116 -13.24 -12.86 7.86
CA MET A 116 -13.18 -12.16 6.56
C MET A 116 -11.96 -12.55 5.75
N GLU A 117 -12.16 -12.79 4.45
CA GLU A 117 -11.06 -12.87 3.48
C GLU A 117 -10.75 -11.50 2.87
N VAL A 118 -9.55 -10.98 3.15
CA VAL A 118 -9.12 -9.68 2.61
C VAL A 118 -8.43 -9.87 1.26
N ILE A 119 -9.00 -9.31 0.20
CA ILE A 119 -8.46 -9.32 -1.16
C ILE A 119 -7.71 -8.00 -1.43
N GLU A 120 -6.43 -8.10 -1.75
CA GLU A 120 -5.61 -6.94 -2.15
C GLU A 120 -5.86 -6.56 -3.62
N THR A 121 -6.02 -5.27 -3.91
CA THR A 121 -6.15 -4.76 -5.31
C THR A 121 -4.83 -4.23 -5.87
N ASP A 122 -3.84 -3.94 -5.04
CA ASP A 122 -2.49 -3.62 -5.52
C ASP A 122 -1.87 -4.88 -6.13
N LEU A 123 -1.42 -4.80 -7.39
CA LEU A 123 -0.90 -5.95 -8.11
C LEU A 123 0.29 -6.60 -7.37
N GLY A 124 1.17 -5.80 -6.77
CA GLY A 124 2.31 -6.31 -6.01
C GLY A 124 1.84 -7.07 -4.78
N ASP A 125 0.95 -6.49 -3.98
CA ASP A 125 0.36 -7.14 -2.81
C ASP A 125 -0.46 -8.39 -3.19
N ARG A 126 -1.21 -8.34 -4.30
CA ARG A 126 -2.02 -9.46 -4.77
C ARG A 126 -1.17 -10.64 -5.22
N ILE A 127 -0.07 -10.39 -5.96
CA ILE A 127 0.89 -11.43 -6.31
C ILE A 127 1.47 -12.06 -5.04
N ILE A 128 1.92 -11.24 -4.08
CA ILE A 128 2.47 -11.75 -2.82
C ILE A 128 1.43 -12.55 -2.03
N GLN A 129 0.17 -12.11 -2.01
CA GLN A 129 -0.94 -12.84 -1.40
C GLN A 129 -1.16 -14.21 -2.05
N ILE A 130 -1.27 -14.29 -3.38
CA ILE A 130 -1.46 -15.54 -4.13
C ILE A 130 -0.27 -16.49 -3.87
N MET A 131 0.93 -15.93 -3.81
CA MET A 131 2.16 -16.70 -3.64
C MET A 131 2.40 -17.14 -2.19
N ASN A 132 1.60 -16.62 -1.24
CA ASN A 132 1.77 -16.82 0.20
C ASN A 132 3.22 -16.55 0.65
N GLU A 133 3.76 -15.41 0.21
CA GLU A 133 5.12 -14.95 0.53
C GLU A 133 5.11 -13.61 1.27
N GLU A 134 6.29 -13.17 1.69
CA GLU A 134 6.50 -11.83 2.24
C GLU A 134 7.02 -10.86 1.16
N PRO A 135 6.68 -9.58 1.25
CA PRO A 135 7.16 -8.58 0.31
C PRO A 135 8.68 -8.36 0.41
N SER A 136 9.37 -8.23 -0.72
CA SER A 136 10.82 -7.94 -0.76
C SER A 136 11.20 -6.47 -0.62
N HIS A 137 10.24 -5.57 -0.80
CA HIS A 137 10.47 -4.12 -0.79
C HIS A 137 9.18 -3.36 -0.43
N PRO A 138 9.23 -2.26 0.35
CA PRO A 138 8.05 -1.52 0.79
C PRO A 138 7.17 -0.94 -0.33
N THR A 139 7.74 -0.69 -1.51
CA THR A 139 7.02 -0.13 -2.67
C THR A 139 7.01 -1.07 -3.88
N GLY A 140 7.70 -2.21 -3.77
CA GLY A 140 7.83 -3.21 -4.83
C GLY A 140 7.73 -4.58 -4.22
N HIS A 141 6.53 -4.89 -3.72
CA HIS A 141 6.28 -6.08 -2.91
C HIS A 141 6.74 -7.37 -3.62
N ALA A 142 6.39 -7.52 -4.90
CA ALA A 142 6.76 -8.66 -5.74
C ALA A 142 8.07 -8.48 -6.56
N ALA A 143 8.90 -7.47 -6.27
CA ALA A 143 10.07 -7.14 -7.10
C ALA A 143 11.15 -8.24 -7.17
N HIS A 144 11.10 -9.24 -6.30
CA HIS A 144 11.99 -10.40 -6.31
C HIS A 144 11.48 -11.56 -7.18
N LEU A 145 10.25 -11.48 -7.70
CA LEU A 145 9.63 -12.53 -8.50
C LEU A 145 9.78 -12.24 -9.99
N THR A 146 10.15 -13.26 -10.75
CA THR A 146 10.08 -13.24 -12.22
C THR A 146 8.71 -13.70 -12.69
N VAL A 147 8.32 -13.31 -13.91
CA VAL A 147 7.06 -13.74 -14.55
C VAL A 147 6.93 -15.27 -14.56
N ASN A 148 8.02 -15.97 -14.91
CA ASN A 148 8.05 -17.44 -14.94
C ASN A 148 7.83 -18.06 -13.55
N GLN A 149 8.37 -17.46 -12.49
CA GLN A 149 8.17 -17.94 -11.12
C GLN A 149 6.72 -17.76 -10.65
N TYR A 150 6.08 -16.64 -11.03
CA TYR A 150 4.67 -16.41 -10.78
C TYR A 150 3.81 -17.45 -11.51
N GLN A 151 3.95 -17.58 -12.83
CA GLN A 151 3.14 -18.49 -13.66
C GLN A 151 3.18 -19.95 -13.18
N ARG A 152 4.36 -20.45 -12.80
CA ARG A 152 4.52 -21.84 -12.33
C ARG A 152 3.82 -22.12 -11.00
N ARG A 153 3.59 -21.10 -10.19
CA ARG A 153 3.06 -21.25 -8.83
C ARG A 153 1.60 -20.80 -8.72
N SER A 154 1.15 -19.90 -9.58
CA SER A 154 -0.25 -19.47 -9.64
C SER A 154 -1.20 -20.50 -10.27
N GLN A 155 -0.66 -21.58 -10.87
CA GLN A 155 -1.42 -22.68 -11.48
C GLN A 155 -1.60 -23.90 -10.55
N LYS A 156 -1.16 -23.80 -9.29
CA LYS A 156 -1.34 -24.81 -8.25
C LYS A 156 -2.35 -24.31 -7.24
#